data_AF-A0A4Y7RFP3-F1
#
_entry.id   AF-A0A4Y7RFP3-F1
#
_cell.length_a   1.000
_cell.length_b   1.000
_cell.length_c   1.000
_cell.angle_alpha   90.00
_cell.angle_beta   90.00
_cell.angle_gamma   90.00
#
_symmetry.space_group_name_H-M   'P 1'
#
loop_
_entity.id
_entity.type
_entity.pdbx_description
1 polymer ?
#
loop_
_entity_poly.entity_id
_entity_poly.type
_entity_poly.pdbx_seq_one_letter_code
_entity_poly.pdbx_strand_id
1 'polypeptide(L)'
;MKKTGVKRVAAGLTLQETPGELGMTAAGKGLLDEKRLQRGMSLLDKELKLQFIEALNRMEGKEYIAAFIAFGAAPTVMGKKPSSLIAFNSKVKGHMFLWQRYGREVCEELKLQYLVLKEGDGNVLVLFYKSAMLELFVNNERSLQFLRRMGYGEAVTLEQKLHMLKKRFKEICPHEVGIFLGIPVEDVEGFIKHNGKECLTSRDWKVYKNPRRAEILFRVYDAARSSVARAVVGNAKNWEYCSGNEGCAESESLIPHSYN
;
A
#
# COMPACT_ATOMS: atom_id res chain seq x y z
N MET A 1 -32.76 -46.78 -48.31
CA MET A 1 -32.39 -46.68 -49.75
C MET A 1 -32.60 -45.24 -50.22
N LYS A 2 -31.67 -44.74 -51.05
CA LYS A 2 -31.59 -43.40 -51.72
C LYS A 2 -31.21 -42.24 -50.76
N LYS A 3 -29.97 -41.75 -50.66
CA LYS A 3 -29.06 -41.05 -51.62
C LYS A 3 -29.83 -39.96 -52.40
N THR A 4 -29.64 -38.67 -52.15
CA THR A 4 -28.61 -37.75 -52.72
C THR A 4 -29.05 -36.31 -52.33
N GLY A 5 -28.23 -35.28 -52.19
CA GLY A 5 -26.84 -35.08 -52.59
C GLY A 5 -26.22 -33.85 -51.91
N VAL A 6 -24.90 -33.83 -51.97
CA VAL A 6 -23.98 -32.84 -51.41
C VAL A 6 -23.83 -31.67 -52.38
N LYS A 7 -23.84 -30.44 -51.87
CA LYS A 7 -23.00 -29.34 -52.37
C LYS A 7 -22.20 -28.74 -51.22
N ARG A 8 -20.90 -29.00 -51.25
CA ARG A 8 -19.82 -28.31 -50.53
C ARG A 8 -19.60 -26.95 -51.18
N VAL A 9 -19.30 -25.89 -50.42
CA VAL A 9 -17.96 -25.25 -50.35
C VAL A 9 -17.81 -24.47 -49.03
N ALA A 10 -16.72 -24.79 -48.29
CA ALA A 10 -15.90 -24.04 -47.31
C ALA A 10 -16.56 -23.08 -46.28
N ALA A 11 -16.29 -23.14 -44.97
CA ALA A 11 -15.30 -23.89 -44.19
C ALA A 11 -15.88 -24.16 -42.79
N GLY A 12 -15.78 -25.40 -42.33
CA GLY A 12 -16.10 -25.79 -40.95
C GLY A 12 -14.84 -25.98 -40.13
N LEU A 13 -14.92 -25.66 -38.84
CA LEU A 13 -14.65 -26.61 -37.76
C LEU A 13 -15.16 -26.04 -36.42
N THR A 14 -16.32 -26.58 -36.06
CA THR A 14 -16.82 -26.99 -34.73
C THR A 14 -15.95 -26.73 -33.50
N LEU A 15 -16.57 -26.18 -32.44
CA LEU A 15 -16.96 -26.92 -31.21
C LEU A 15 -17.82 -26.01 -30.30
N GLN A 16 -18.83 -26.61 -29.66
CA GLN A 16 -19.58 -26.00 -28.57
C GLN A 16 -18.72 -25.93 -27.31
N GLU A 17 -18.64 -24.76 -26.66
CA GLU A 17 -18.62 -24.63 -25.20
C GLU A 17 -19.35 -23.33 -24.79
N THR A 18 -19.97 -23.40 -23.62
CA THR A 18 -20.93 -22.52 -22.94
C THR A 18 -20.39 -21.15 -22.48
N PRO A 19 -21.27 -20.21 -22.04
CA PRO A 19 -20.93 -18.78 -21.92
C PRO A 19 -19.99 -18.49 -20.74
N GLY A 20 -18.77 -18.05 -21.06
CA GLY A 20 -17.72 -17.70 -20.09
C GLY A 20 -17.69 -16.21 -19.73
N GLU A 21 -18.25 -15.92 -18.54
CA GLU A 21 -17.77 -14.96 -17.55
C GLU A 21 -18.04 -13.45 -17.75
N LEU A 22 -19.31 -13.10 -17.50
CA LEU A 22 -19.64 -12.09 -16.48
C LEU A 22 -18.88 -12.36 -15.17
N GLY A 23 -18.27 -11.32 -14.60
CA GLY A 23 -17.82 -11.30 -13.22
C GLY A 23 -16.31 -11.19 -13.05
N MET A 24 -15.79 -9.96 -13.04
CA MET A 24 -14.53 -9.71 -12.33
C MET A 24 -14.80 -9.95 -10.83
N THR A 25 -14.55 -11.18 -10.40
CA THR A 25 -14.69 -11.62 -9.01
C THR A 25 -13.74 -10.83 -8.11
N ALA A 26 -14.11 -10.74 -6.84
CA ALA A 26 -13.43 -9.99 -5.77
C ALA A 26 -11.93 -10.36 -5.56
N ALA A 27 -11.41 -11.38 -6.25
CA ALA A 27 -10.03 -11.83 -6.22
C ALA A 27 -9.02 -10.84 -6.84
N GLY A 28 -9.46 -9.91 -7.70
CA GLY A 28 -8.57 -8.93 -8.35
C GLY A 28 -8.08 -7.77 -7.46
N LYS A 29 -8.65 -7.60 -6.25
CA LYS A 29 -8.40 -6.41 -5.41
C LYS A 29 -7.29 -6.60 -4.35
N GLY A 30 -6.99 -7.84 -3.94
CA GLY A 30 -5.90 -8.14 -2.98
C GLY A 30 -4.50 -8.13 -3.59
N LEU A 31 -4.41 -8.10 -4.92
CA LEU A 31 -3.17 -8.30 -5.67
C LEU A 31 -2.34 -7.01 -5.85
N LEU A 32 -2.90 -5.84 -5.52
CA LEU A 32 -2.23 -4.55 -5.73
C LEU A 32 -1.18 -4.26 -4.66
N ASP A 33 -1.38 -4.66 -3.41
CA ASP A 33 -0.50 -4.26 -2.30
C ASP A 33 0.62 -5.26 -1.99
N GLU A 34 0.39 -6.58 -2.09
CA GLU A 34 1.49 -7.55 -1.99
C GLU A 34 2.47 -7.39 -3.17
N LYS A 35 1.97 -7.18 -4.39
CA LYS A 35 2.81 -6.82 -5.53
C LYS A 35 3.50 -5.47 -5.35
N ARG A 36 2.90 -4.50 -4.65
CA ARG A 36 3.55 -3.20 -4.35
C ARG A 36 4.60 -3.29 -3.27
N LEU A 37 4.42 -4.12 -2.25
CA LEU A 37 5.44 -4.42 -1.24
C LEU A 37 6.59 -5.19 -1.89
N GLN A 38 6.30 -6.28 -2.62
CA GLN A 38 7.30 -7.03 -3.39
C GLN A 38 8.02 -6.17 -4.43
N ARG A 39 7.30 -5.24 -5.10
CA ARG A 39 7.89 -4.26 -6.03
C ARG A 39 8.68 -3.17 -5.29
N GLY A 40 8.24 -2.69 -4.13
CA GLY A 40 9.02 -1.78 -3.29
C GLY A 40 10.32 -2.44 -2.82
N MET A 41 10.26 -3.73 -2.47
CA MET A 41 11.42 -4.55 -2.13
C MET A 41 12.31 -4.83 -3.36
N SER A 42 11.78 -4.91 -4.58
CA SER A 42 12.58 -5.08 -5.79
C SER A 42 13.37 -3.82 -6.19
N LEU A 43 13.10 -2.69 -5.54
CA LEU A 43 13.73 -1.39 -5.82
C LEU A 43 14.79 -1.01 -4.78
N LEU A 44 14.87 -1.77 -3.69
CA LEU A 44 16.02 -1.71 -2.80
C LEU A 44 17.23 -2.29 -3.53
N ASP A 45 18.41 -1.74 -3.23
CA ASP A 45 19.65 -2.41 -3.56
C ASP A 45 19.61 -3.87 -3.05
N LYS A 46 20.17 -4.80 -3.84
CA LYS A 46 20.04 -6.23 -3.60
C LYS A 46 20.49 -6.62 -2.19
N GLU A 47 21.56 -6.01 -1.70
CA GLU A 47 22.10 -6.28 -0.38
C GLU A 47 21.15 -5.78 0.71
N LEU A 48 20.71 -4.52 0.61
CA LEU A 48 19.76 -3.94 1.57
C LEU A 48 18.43 -4.71 1.60
N LYS A 49 17.97 -5.21 0.46
CA LYS A 49 16.76 -6.04 0.38
C LYS A 49 16.92 -7.33 1.21
N LEU A 50 18.03 -8.04 1.05
CA LEU A 50 18.29 -9.29 1.77
C LEU A 50 18.36 -9.04 3.27
N GLN A 51 19.14 -8.03 3.69
CA GLN A 51 19.25 -7.63 5.09
C GLN A 51 17.91 -7.24 5.69
N PHE A 52 17.08 -6.51 4.94
CA PHE A 52 15.75 -6.10 5.41
C PHE A 52 14.80 -7.29 5.57
N ILE A 53 14.80 -8.24 4.63
CA ILE A 53 14.01 -9.47 4.74
C ILE A 53 14.46 -10.29 5.95
N GLU A 54 15.75 -10.44 6.14
CA GLU A 54 16.33 -11.16 7.28
C GLU A 54 15.93 -10.51 8.61
N ALA A 55 16.08 -9.19 8.72
CA ALA A 55 15.62 -8.42 9.88
C ALA A 55 14.12 -8.64 10.14
N LEU A 56 13.27 -8.47 9.12
CA LEU A 56 11.82 -8.72 9.23
C LEU A 56 11.47 -10.16 9.61
N ASN A 57 12.31 -11.14 9.26
CA ASN A 57 12.06 -12.54 9.60
C ASN A 57 12.36 -12.88 11.05
N ARG A 58 13.23 -12.10 11.71
CA ARG A 58 13.57 -12.24 13.12
C ARG A 58 12.60 -11.48 14.04
N MET A 59 11.88 -10.50 13.48
CA MET A 59 10.87 -9.73 14.21
C MET A 59 9.57 -10.50 14.35
N GLU A 60 8.91 -10.31 15.49
CA GLU A 60 7.59 -10.85 15.79
C GLU A 60 6.65 -9.78 16.34
N GLY A 61 5.36 -10.11 16.45
CA GLY A 61 4.39 -9.27 17.15
C GLY A 61 4.32 -7.82 16.65
N LYS A 62 4.43 -6.88 17.60
CA LYS A 62 4.33 -5.44 17.35
C LYS A 62 5.49 -4.93 16.49
N GLU A 63 6.71 -5.40 16.74
CA GLU A 63 7.90 -4.93 16.01
C GLU A 63 7.78 -5.27 14.52
N TYR A 64 7.38 -6.50 14.21
CA TYR A 64 7.18 -6.95 12.84
C TYR A 64 6.14 -6.09 12.10
N ILE A 65 4.97 -5.88 12.70
CA ILE A 65 3.88 -5.13 12.04
C ILE A 65 4.22 -3.64 11.94
N ALA A 66 4.96 -3.09 12.92
CA ALA A 66 5.49 -1.72 12.86
C ALA A 66 6.46 -1.55 11.68
N ALA A 67 7.44 -2.45 11.54
CA ALA A 67 8.38 -2.42 10.42
C ALA A 67 7.69 -2.62 9.06
N PHE A 68 6.69 -3.51 8.99
CA PHE A 68 5.87 -3.73 7.80
C PHE A 68 5.10 -2.47 7.39
N ILE A 69 4.38 -1.83 8.33
CA ILE A 69 3.63 -0.60 8.08
C ILE A 69 4.58 0.55 7.73
N ALA A 70 5.66 0.71 8.49
CA ALA A 70 6.65 1.76 8.25
C ALA A 70 7.24 1.66 6.84
N PHE A 71 7.56 0.45 6.37
CA PHE A 71 8.09 0.24 5.03
C PHE A 71 7.02 0.44 3.94
N GLY A 72 5.83 -0.15 4.10
CA GLY A 72 4.72 0.00 3.16
C GLY A 72 4.22 1.45 3.03
N ALA A 73 4.32 2.21 4.12
CA ALA A 73 3.96 3.62 4.19
C ALA A 73 5.17 4.57 4.18
N ALA A 74 6.38 4.10 3.82
CA ALA A 74 7.61 4.88 4.00
C ALA A 74 7.57 6.31 3.40
N PRO A 75 7.05 6.53 2.17
CA PRO A 75 6.90 7.89 1.65
C PRO A 75 5.99 8.78 2.50
N THR A 76 4.94 8.21 3.11
CA THR A 76 3.99 8.92 3.97
C THR A 76 4.58 9.19 5.35
N VAL A 77 5.23 8.19 5.96
CA VAL A 77 5.97 8.32 7.23
C VAL A 77 6.98 9.48 7.12
N MET A 78 7.73 9.53 6.02
CA MET A 78 8.73 10.59 5.77
C MET A 78 8.16 11.91 5.22
N GLY A 79 6.83 12.06 5.13
CA GLY A 79 6.19 13.30 4.69
C GLY A 79 6.46 13.66 3.22
N LYS A 80 6.74 12.68 2.38
CA LYS A 80 6.93 12.83 0.92
C LYS A 80 5.65 12.56 0.12
N LYS A 81 4.68 11.90 0.74
CA LYS A 81 3.39 11.52 0.14
C LYS A 81 2.26 11.77 1.16
N PRO A 82 1.07 12.25 0.75
CA PRO A 82 -0.01 12.50 1.70
C PRO A 82 -0.56 11.24 2.35
N SER A 83 -0.57 10.11 1.63
CA SER A 83 -1.07 8.84 2.13
C SER A 83 -0.49 7.60 1.42
N SER A 84 -0.61 6.45 2.07
CA SER A 84 -0.30 5.12 1.56
C SER A 84 -1.46 4.17 1.79
N LEU A 85 -1.64 3.24 0.85
CA LEU A 85 -2.63 2.17 0.96
C LEU A 85 -1.88 0.87 1.25
N ILE A 86 -2.33 0.12 2.26
CA ILE A 86 -1.77 -1.18 2.60
C ILE A 86 -2.92 -2.15 2.85
N ALA A 87 -2.83 -3.34 2.25
CA ALA A 87 -3.70 -4.46 2.53
C ALA A 87 -3.04 -5.41 3.53
N PHE A 88 -3.75 -5.76 4.59
CA PHE A 88 -3.41 -6.82 5.53
C PHE A 88 -4.21 -8.07 5.17
N ASN A 89 -3.52 -9.19 4.96
CA ASN A 89 -4.12 -10.45 4.56
C ASN A 89 -3.91 -11.50 5.65
N SER A 90 -4.97 -12.22 6.03
CA SER A 90 -4.92 -13.29 7.03
C SER A 90 -3.95 -14.43 6.67
N LYS A 91 -3.64 -14.61 5.38
CA LYS A 91 -2.76 -15.67 4.87
C LYS A 91 -1.25 -15.40 5.08
N VAL A 92 -0.86 -14.18 5.43
CA VAL A 92 0.56 -13.80 5.57
C VAL A 92 0.85 -13.49 7.03
N LYS A 93 1.72 -14.28 7.68
CA LYS A 93 2.27 -14.07 9.05
C LYS A 93 1.28 -13.46 10.08
N GLY A 94 0.00 -13.85 10.04
CA GLY A 94 -1.02 -13.28 10.94
C GLY A 94 -1.21 -11.76 10.84
N HIS A 95 -0.91 -11.12 9.70
CA HIS A 95 -0.95 -9.67 9.50
C HIS A 95 -2.25 -9.03 9.98
N MET A 96 -3.38 -9.67 9.68
CA MET A 96 -4.69 -9.18 10.11
C MET A 96 -4.83 -9.16 11.63
N PHE A 97 -4.39 -10.23 12.31
CA PHE A 97 -4.38 -10.30 13.77
C PHE A 97 -3.44 -9.25 14.38
N LEU A 98 -2.23 -9.12 13.84
CA LEU A 98 -1.25 -8.13 14.31
C LEU A 98 -1.73 -6.70 14.10
N TRP A 99 -2.37 -6.41 12.95
CA TRP A 99 -2.99 -5.13 12.68
C TRP A 99 -4.11 -4.83 13.68
N GLN A 100 -5.02 -5.78 13.93
CA GLN A 100 -6.10 -5.61 14.90
C GLN A 100 -5.57 -5.39 16.33
N ARG A 101 -4.47 -6.06 16.69
CA ARG A 101 -3.87 -5.99 18.02
C ARG A 101 -3.04 -4.73 18.25
N TYR A 102 -2.20 -4.35 17.30
CA TYR A 102 -1.17 -3.30 17.48
C TYR A 102 -1.35 -2.09 16.57
N GLY A 103 -2.30 -2.11 15.63
CA GLY A 103 -2.40 -1.11 14.56
C GLY A 103 -2.55 0.33 15.05
N ARG A 104 -3.35 0.56 16.11
CA ARG A 104 -3.52 1.89 16.71
C ARG A 104 -2.20 2.42 17.28
N GLU A 105 -1.58 1.63 18.15
CA GLU A 105 -0.33 1.99 18.83
C GLU A 105 0.80 2.26 17.83
N VAL A 106 0.94 1.40 16.81
CA VAL A 106 1.91 1.60 15.73
C VAL A 106 1.64 2.88 14.94
N CYS A 107 0.37 3.22 14.68
CA CYS A 107 0.05 4.48 14.00
C CYS A 107 0.42 5.70 14.84
N GLU A 108 0.22 5.65 16.16
CA GLU A 108 0.62 6.71 17.09
C GLU A 108 2.15 6.90 17.07
N GLU A 109 2.92 5.82 17.15
CA GLU A 109 4.39 5.83 17.07
C GLU A 109 4.91 6.39 15.74
N LEU A 110 4.30 5.98 14.63
CA LEU A 110 4.65 6.44 13.29
C LEU A 110 4.07 7.83 12.95
N LYS A 111 3.28 8.42 13.86
CA LYS A 111 2.58 9.70 13.68
C LYS A 111 1.71 9.71 12.41
N LEU A 112 0.98 8.62 12.21
CA LEU A 112 0.05 8.41 11.11
C LEU A 112 -1.39 8.41 11.62
N GLN A 113 -2.28 8.97 10.83
CA GLN A 113 -3.71 8.69 10.93
C GLN A 113 -4.04 7.51 10.01
N TYR A 114 -5.13 6.80 10.29
CA TYR A 114 -5.55 5.69 9.45
C TYR A 114 -7.06 5.63 9.24
N LEU A 115 -7.47 5.03 8.13
CA LEU A 115 -8.86 4.76 7.78
C LEU A 115 -8.99 3.37 7.18
N VAL A 116 -9.72 2.49 7.86
CA VAL A 116 -10.11 1.19 7.28
C VAL A 116 -11.15 1.43 6.19
N LEU A 117 -10.75 1.21 4.94
CA LEU A 117 -11.57 1.42 3.74
C LEU A 117 -12.44 0.21 3.42
N LYS A 118 -11.89 -1.00 3.58
CA LYS A 118 -12.60 -2.26 3.34
C LYS A 118 -12.09 -3.33 4.31
N GLU A 119 -13.00 -4.15 4.81
CA GLU A 119 -12.71 -5.31 5.64
C GLU A 119 -13.66 -6.44 5.25
N GLY A 120 -13.12 -7.65 5.07
CA GLY A 120 -13.87 -8.85 4.65
C GLY A 120 -13.00 -9.88 3.96
N ASP A 121 -13.46 -11.13 3.90
CA ASP A 121 -12.76 -12.26 3.23
C ASP A 121 -11.31 -12.46 3.71
N GLY A 122 -11.04 -12.22 5.00
CA GLY A 122 -9.69 -12.30 5.58
C GLY A 122 -8.74 -11.19 5.12
N ASN A 123 -9.25 -10.10 4.55
CA ASN A 123 -8.47 -8.97 4.08
C ASN A 123 -8.96 -7.65 4.69
N VAL A 124 -8.02 -6.79 5.08
CA VAL A 124 -8.29 -5.42 5.56
C VAL A 124 -7.48 -4.45 4.72
N LEU A 125 -8.14 -3.48 4.09
CA LEU A 125 -7.52 -2.42 3.32
C LEU A 125 -7.53 -1.12 4.12
N VAL A 126 -6.35 -0.59 4.41
CA VAL A 126 -6.18 0.57 5.29
C VAL A 126 -5.44 1.68 4.55
N LEU A 127 -6.00 2.88 4.60
CA LEU A 127 -5.37 4.12 4.16
C LEU A 127 -4.64 4.74 5.35
N PHE A 128 -3.32 4.86 5.27
CA PHE A 128 -2.47 5.56 6.24
C PHE A 128 -2.15 6.94 5.70
N TYR A 129 -2.32 8.00 6.49
CA TYR A 129 -2.18 9.36 5.99
C TYR A 129 -1.67 10.34 7.04
N LYS A 130 -1.11 11.46 6.57
CA LYS A 130 -0.84 12.64 7.39
C LYS A 130 -1.93 13.67 7.14
N SER A 131 -2.77 13.95 8.15
CA SER A 131 -3.99 14.75 8.00
C SER A 131 -3.75 16.07 7.26
N ALA A 132 -2.85 16.92 7.76
CA ALA A 132 -2.55 18.23 7.15
C ALA A 132 -2.05 18.13 5.70
N MET A 133 -1.21 17.13 5.39
CA MET A 133 -0.67 16.95 4.04
C MET A 133 -1.75 16.45 3.07
N LEU A 134 -2.59 15.52 3.52
CA LEU A 134 -3.70 15.01 2.74
C LEU A 134 -4.74 16.10 2.49
N GLU A 135 -5.10 16.88 3.52
CA GLU A 135 -6.03 17.99 3.40
C GLU A 135 -5.56 19.02 2.38
N LEU A 136 -4.30 19.47 2.47
CA LEU A 136 -3.70 20.36 1.50
C LEU A 136 -3.75 19.78 0.08
N PHE A 137 -3.46 18.48 -0.06
CA PHE A 137 -3.46 17.83 -1.38
C PHE A 137 -4.86 17.72 -1.98
N VAL A 138 -5.87 17.26 -1.23
CA VAL A 138 -7.23 17.08 -1.77
C VAL A 138 -7.95 18.41 -2.01
N ASN A 139 -7.54 19.48 -1.32
CA ASN A 139 -8.11 20.82 -1.46
C ASN A 139 -7.35 21.72 -2.43
N ASN A 140 -6.23 21.27 -3.01
CA ASN A 140 -5.61 22.03 -4.10
C ASN A 140 -6.60 22.16 -5.27
N GLU A 141 -6.50 23.26 -6.03
CA GLU A 141 -7.48 23.62 -7.05
C GLU A 141 -7.81 22.47 -8.02
N ARG A 142 -6.78 21.81 -8.57
CA ARG A 142 -6.96 20.73 -9.56
C ARG A 142 -7.60 19.50 -8.93
N SER A 143 -7.13 19.08 -7.76
CA SER A 143 -7.68 17.94 -7.04
C SER A 143 -9.12 18.20 -6.61
N LEU A 144 -9.43 19.41 -6.13
CA LEU A 144 -10.78 19.80 -5.73
C LEU A 144 -11.73 19.80 -6.92
N GLN A 145 -11.33 20.38 -8.05
CA GLN A 145 -12.14 20.38 -9.28
C GLN A 145 -12.40 18.95 -9.78
N PHE A 146 -11.39 18.08 -9.75
CA PHE A 146 -11.56 16.68 -10.10
C PHE A 146 -12.53 15.97 -9.14
N LEU A 147 -12.33 16.10 -7.83
CA LEU A 147 -13.18 15.48 -6.82
C LEU A 147 -14.63 15.97 -6.92
N ARG A 148 -14.86 17.26 -7.21
CA ARG A 148 -16.20 17.80 -7.50
C ARG A 148 -16.89 17.07 -8.66
N ARG A 149 -16.18 16.84 -9.78
CA ARG A 149 -16.69 16.05 -10.92
C ARG A 149 -16.98 14.60 -10.54
N MET A 150 -16.21 14.06 -9.60
CA MET A 150 -16.43 12.71 -9.06
C MET A 150 -17.56 12.66 -8.01
N GLY A 151 -18.25 13.77 -7.73
CA GLY A 151 -19.40 13.81 -6.82
C GLY A 151 -19.07 14.21 -5.38
N TYR A 152 -17.88 14.76 -5.10
CA TYR A 152 -17.49 15.26 -3.77
C TYR A 152 -17.83 16.75 -3.58
N GLY A 153 -18.81 17.30 -4.32
CA GLY A 153 -19.16 18.72 -4.31
C GLY A 153 -19.59 19.25 -2.94
N GLU A 154 -20.31 18.43 -2.19
CA GLU A 154 -20.82 18.77 -0.85
C GLU A 154 -19.83 18.46 0.28
N ALA A 155 -18.74 17.72 -0.02
CA ALA A 155 -17.73 17.36 0.97
C ALA A 155 -16.70 18.48 1.14
N VAL A 156 -16.96 19.35 2.12
CA VAL A 156 -16.12 20.50 2.45
C VAL A 156 -14.87 20.05 3.21
N THR A 157 -15.03 19.26 4.28
CA THR A 157 -13.91 18.87 5.15
C THR A 157 -13.18 17.63 4.64
N LEU A 158 -11.97 17.36 5.16
CA LEU A 158 -11.24 16.14 4.85
C LEU A 158 -12.01 14.90 5.32
N GLU A 159 -12.63 14.95 6.49
CA GLU A 159 -13.39 13.84 7.10
C GLU A 159 -14.58 13.46 6.23
N GLN A 160 -15.31 14.45 5.70
CA GLN A 160 -16.42 14.22 4.78
C GLN A 160 -15.95 13.52 3.50
N LYS A 161 -14.83 13.98 2.92
CA LYS A 161 -14.23 13.34 1.74
C LYS A 161 -13.79 11.91 2.04
N LEU A 162 -13.13 11.68 3.17
CA LEU A 162 -12.70 10.35 3.61
C LEU A 162 -13.88 9.40 3.88
N HIS A 163 -14.97 9.90 4.47
CA HIS A 163 -16.20 9.15 4.69
C HIS A 163 -16.83 8.69 3.37
N MET A 164 -16.92 9.60 2.39
CA MET A 164 -17.42 9.28 1.05
C MET A 164 -16.54 8.23 0.34
N LEU A 165 -15.21 8.39 0.43
CA LEU A 165 -14.26 7.43 -0.12
C LEU A 165 -14.49 6.03 0.47
N LYS A 166 -14.59 5.92 1.80
CA LYS A 166 -14.87 4.65 2.49
C LYS A 166 -16.19 4.04 2.06
N LYS A 167 -17.25 4.84 1.88
CA LYS A 167 -18.55 4.36 1.41
C LYS A 167 -18.43 3.70 0.04
N ARG A 168 -17.72 4.35 -0.91
CA ARG A 168 -17.56 3.85 -2.28
C ARG A 168 -16.75 2.55 -2.36
N PHE A 169 -15.76 2.39 -1.49
CA PHE A 169 -14.97 1.16 -1.38
C PHE A 169 -15.79 -0.11 -1.06
N LYS A 170 -17.01 0.04 -0.52
CA LYS A 170 -17.93 -1.08 -0.28
C LYS A 170 -18.39 -1.73 -1.58
N GLU A 171 -18.59 -0.95 -2.64
CA GLU A 171 -19.08 -1.42 -3.94
C GLU A 171 -17.91 -1.76 -4.86
N ILE A 172 -17.08 -0.78 -5.17
CA ILE A 172 -15.96 -0.91 -6.10
C ILE A 172 -14.75 -0.08 -5.62
N CYS A 173 -13.54 -0.43 -6.07
CA CYS A 173 -12.38 0.43 -5.81
C CYS A 173 -12.56 1.72 -6.63
N PRO A 174 -12.77 2.87 -5.99
CA PRO A 174 -13.10 4.10 -6.70
C PRO A 174 -11.85 4.71 -7.34
N HIS A 175 -11.93 5.16 -8.59
CA HIS A 175 -10.76 5.68 -9.32
C HIS A 175 -10.15 6.92 -8.65
N GLU A 176 -10.97 7.75 -8.00
CA GLU A 176 -10.50 8.94 -7.29
C GLU A 176 -9.60 8.64 -6.09
N VAL A 177 -9.49 7.37 -5.64
CA VAL A 177 -8.50 6.99 -4.61
C VAL A 177 -7.10 7.44 -4.99
N GLY A 178 -6.79 7.53 -6.29
CA GLY A 178 -5.50 8.05 -6.76
C GLY A 178 -5.21 9.47 -6.24
N ILE A 179 -6.22 10.33 -6.15
CA ILE A 179 -6.07 11.68 -5.60
C ILE A 179 -5.73 11.63 -4.11
N PHE A 180 -6.41 10.78 -3.34
CA PHE A 180 -6.10 10.61 -1.92
C PHE A 180 -4.69 10.06 -1.72
N LEU A 181 -4.18 9.27 -2.67
CA LEU A 181 -2.82 8.75 -2.71
C LEU A 181 -1.79 9.76 -3.23
N GLY A 182 -2.15 11.01 -3.48
CA GLY A 182 -1.19 12.01 -3.96
C GLY A 182 -0.78 11.85 -5.43
N ILE A 183 -1.53 11.06 -6.22
CA ILE A 183 -1.27 10.90 -7.66
C ILE A 183 -1.70 12.17 -8.38
N PRO A 184 -0.92 12.70 -9.33
CA PRO A 184 -1.32 13.84 -10.15
C PRO A 184 -2.67 13.60 -10.85
N VAL A 185 -3.52 14.63 -10.87
CA VAL A 185 -4.88 14.55 -11.46
C VAL A 185 -4.82 14.06 -12.91
N GLU A 186 -3.86 14.55 -13.68
CA GLU A 186 -3.67 14.18 -15.08
C GLU A 186 -3.41 12.68 -15.30
N ASP A 187 -2.77 12.02 -14.34
CA ASP A 187 -2.52 10.58 -14.41
C ASP A 187 -3.73 9.76 -13.92
N VAL A 188 -4.51 10.29 -12.97
CA VAL A 188 -5.79 9.68 -12.56
C VAL A 188 -6.81 9.76 -13.70
N GLU A 189 -6.94 10.92 -14.34
CA GLU A 189 -7.79 11.12 -15.51
C GLU A 189 -7.37 10.23 -16.68
N GLY A 190 -6.06 10.14 -16.95
CA GLY A 190 -5.52 9.24 -17.96
C GLY A 190 -5.82 7.77 -17.66
N PHE A 191 -5.68 7.34 -16.41
CA PHE A 191 -6.03 5.99 -16.00
C PHE A 191 -7.50 5.67 -16.26
N ILE A 192 -8.41 6.59 -15.92
CA ILE A 192 -9.85 6.45 -16.18
C ILE A 192 -10.10 6.39 -17.69
N LYS A 193 -9.60 7.38 -18.43
CA LYS A 193 -9.84 7.52 -19.88
C LYS A 193 -9.37 6.30 -20.68
N HIS A 194 -8.21 5.75 -20.33
CA HIS A 194 -7.62 4.62 -21.05
C HIS A 194 -7.94 3.26 -20.40
N ASN A 195 -8.83 3.21 -19.41
CA ASN A 195 -9.16 2.01 -18.63
C ASN A 195 -7.90 1.27 -18.13
N GLY A 196 -6.91 2.04 -17.67
CA GLY A 196 -5.62 1.56 -17.21
C GLY A 196 -4.67 1.04 -18.31
N LYS A 197 -4.98 1.16 -19.60
CA LYS A 197 -4.09 0.75 -20.70
C LYS A 197 -3.23 1.93 -21.18
N GLU A 198 -2.31 1.67 -22.12
CA GLU A 198 -1.58 2.72 -22.89
C GLU A 198 -0.85 3.78 -22.04
N CYS A 199 -0.32 3.41 -20.87
CA CYS A 199 0.47 4.34 -20.06
C CYS A 199 1.87 4.56 -20.67
N LEU A 200 2.42 5.76 -20.50
CA LEU A 200 3.77 6.13 -20.94
C LEU A 200 4.85 5.39 -20.15
N THR A 201 4.62 5.24 -18.85
CA THR A 201 5.46 4.45 -17.94
C THR A 201 4.63 4.03 -16.73
N SER A 202 5.10 3.04 -15.96
CA SER A 202 4.36 2.49 -14.83
C SER A 202 5.31 2.05 -13.72
N ARG A 203 5.12 2.60 -12.52
CA ARG A 203 5.86 2.21 -11.32
C ARG A 203 4.97 2.17 -10.08
N ASP A 204 4.94 3.22 -9.26
CA ASP A 204 3.97 3.33 -8.16
C ASP A 204 2.55 3.57 -8.66
N TRP A 205 2.44 4.27 -9.80
CA TRP A 205 1.22 4.44 -10.57
C TRP A 205 1.53 4.40 -12.08
N LYS A 206 0.47 4.36 -12.90
CA LYS A 206 0.54 4.44 -14.36
C LYS A 206 0.53 5.91 -14.78
N VAL A 207 1.56 6.31 -15.52
CA VAL A 207 1.78 7.71 -15.93
C VAL A 207 1.22 7.94 -17.33
N TYR A 208 0.45 9.01 -17.49
CA TYR A 208 -0.23 9.34 -18.73
C TYR A 208 0.17 10.69 -19.30
N LYS A 209 0.73 11.59 -18.48
CA LYS A 209 1.06 12.95 -18.93
C LYS A 209 2.52 13.32 -18.82
N ASN A 210 3.14 13.17 -17.65
CA ASN A 210 4.48 13.72 -17.38
C ASN A 210 5.43 12.65 -16.80
N PRO A 211 6.06 11.81 -17.65
CA PRO A 211 6.96 10.75 -17.19
C PRO A 211 8.17 11.29 -16.41
N ARG A 212 8.69 12.47 -16.77
CA ARG A 212 9.84 13.08 -16.08
C ARG A 212 9.48 13.49 -14.64
N ARG A 213 8.33 14.14 -14.43
CA ARG A 213 7.83 14.48 -13.09
C ARG A 213 7.57 13.23 -12.26
N ALA A 214 6.95 12.22 -12.87
CA ALA A 214 6.66 10.95 -12.19
C ALA A 214 7.95 10.25 -11.75
N GLU A 215 8.97 10.19 -12.61
CA GLU A 215 10.26 9.57 -12.30
C GLU A 215 10.96 10.25 -11.11
N ILE A 216 10.90 11.59 -11.02
CA ILE A 216 11.43 12.32 -9.86
C ILE A 216 10.71 11.90 -8.57
N LEU A 217 9.38 11.83 -8.60
CA LEU A 217 8.58 11.42 -7.44
C LEU A 217 8.83 9.95 -7.05
N PHE A 218 8.96 9.04 -8.04
CA PHE A 218 9.31 7.65 -7.77
C PHE A 218 10.64 7.54 -7.03
N ARG A 219 11.68 8.25 -7.47
CA ARG A 219 12.98 8.28 -6.80
C ARG A 219 12.90 8.78 -5.36
N VAL A 220 12.07 9.79 -5.11
CA VAL A 220 11.82 10.29 -3.74
C VAL A 220 11.17 9.18 -2.89
N TYR A 221 10.23 8.42 -3.45
CA TYR A 221 9.55 7.33 -2.74
C TYR A 221 10.47 6.13 -2.51
N ASP A 222 11.37 5.83 -3.45
CA ASP A 222 12.39 4.79 -3.28
C ASP A 222 13.37 5.16 -2.19
N ALA A 223 13.89 6.39 -2.20
CA ALA A 223 14.79 6.88 -1.17
C ALA A 223 14.14 6.79 0.22
N ALA A 224 12.84 7.07 0.32
CA ALA A 224 12.10 6.90 1.56
C ALA A 224 12.05 5.44 2.02
N ARG A 225 11.74 4.51 1.10
CA ARG A 225 11.75 3.07 1.38
C ARG A 225 13.13 2.56 1.78
N SER A 226 14.20 3.00 1.11
CA SER A 226 15.57 2.64 1.47
C SER A 226 15.97 3.19 2.83
N SER A 227 15.53 4.40 3.19
CA SER A 227 15.79 4.99 4.50
C SER A 227 15.14 4.17 5.62
N VAL A 228 13.86 3.81 5.45
CA VAL A 228 13.14 2.97 6.43
C VAL A 228 13.76 1.58 6.51
N ALA A 229 14.09 0.95 5.37
CA ALA A 229 14.73 -0.36 5.37
C ALA A 229 16.07 -0.35 6.13
N ARG A 230 16.91 0.68 5.92
CA ARG A 230 18.17 0.83 6.66
C ARG A 230 17.94 1.02 8.16
N ALA A 231 16.94 1.80 8.57
CA ALA A 231 16.61 1.97 9.98
C ALA A 231 16.17 0.64 10.63
N VAL A 232 15.33 -0.14 9.94
CA VAL A 232 14.89 -1.47 10.41
C VAL A 232 16.08 -2.43 10.53
N VAL A 233 16.96 -2.48 9.53
CA VAL A 233 18.17 -3.31 9.58
C VAL A 233 19.11 -2.87 10.70
N GLY A 234 19.31 -1.57 10.90
CA GLY A 234 20.16 -1.04 11.96
C GLY A 234 19.63 -1.39 13.35
N ASN A 235 18.33 -1.26 13.57
CA ASN A 235 17.70 -1.59 14.85
C ASN A 235 17.74 -3.09 15.14
N ALA A 236 17.58 -3.94 14.12
CA ALA A 236 17.66 -5.40 14.28
C ALA A 236 19.08 -5.86 14.70
N LYS A 237 20.14 -5.18 14.21
CA LYS A 237 21.53 -5.48 14.60
C LYS A 237 21.84 -5.12 16.05
N ASN A 238 21.18 -4.08 16.59
CA ASN A 238 21.33 -3.71 18.00
C ASN A 238 20.75 -4.77 18.96
N TRP A 239 19.89 -5.67 18.47
CA TRP A 239 19.34 -6.78 19.27
C TRP A 239 20.31 -7.96 19.38
N GLU A 240 21.15 -8.21 18.37
CA GLU A 240 22.17 -9.27 18.40
C GLU A 240 23.27 -9.01 19.45
N TYR A 241 23.46 -7.77 19.89
CA TYR A 241 24.42 -7.43 20.96
C TYR A 241 23.87 -7.67 22.37
N CYS A 242 22.56 -7.92 22.53
CA CYS A 242 21.92 -8.21 23.82
C CYS A 242 21.65 -9.71 24.05
N SER A 243 22.03 -10.58 23.13
CA SER A 243 21.90 -12.03 23.27
C SER A 243 23.28 -12.69 23.16
N GLY A 244 24.08 -12.58 24.23
CA GLY A 244 25.41 -13.21 24.27
C GLY A 244 26.34 -12.79 25.40
N ASN A 245 25.93 -12.90 26.67
CA ASN A 245 26.76 -13.49 27.73
C ASN A 245 25.93 -13.73 29.01
N GLU A 246 25.84 -14.99 29.41
CA GLU A 246 25.42 -15.41 30.75
C GLU A 246 26.48 -15.00 31.79
N GLY A 247 26.04 -14.69 33.01
CA GLY A 247 26.95 -14.57 34.15
C GLY A 247 26.35 -13.84 35.35
N CYS A 248 25.92 -14.61 36.34
CA CYS A 248 25.50 -14.18 37.67
C CYS A 248 26.40 -13.11 38.29
N ALA A 249 25.78 -12.12 38.95
CA ALA A 249 26.15 -11.70 40.30
C ALA A 249 25.03 -10.85 40.91
N GLU A 250 24.36 -11.40 41.91
CA GLU A 250 23.85 -10.59 43.01
C GLU A 250 25.03 -9.78 43.59
N SER A 251 24.83 -8.48 43.80
CA SER A 251 25.34 -7.83 45.02
C SER A 251 24.60 -6.53 45.26
N GLU A 252 24.23 -6.38 46.52
CA GLU A 252 23.58 -5.28 47.17
C GLU A 252 24.33 -3.95 47.03
N SER A 253 23.54 -2.88 47.21
CA SER A 253 23.91 -1.64 47.92
C SER A 253 25.17 -0.88 47.50
N LEU A 254 24.98 0.40 47.20
CA LEU A 254 25.53 1.49 48.01
C LEU A 254 25.07 2.84 47.45
N ILE A 255 24.22 3.49 48.24
CA ILE A 255 24.11 4.95 48.31
C ILE A 255 25.49 5.49 48.69
N PRO A 256 25.90 6.67 48.16
CA PRO A 256 26.61 7.60 49.03
C PRO A 256 25.89 8.94 49.10
N HIS A 257 25.75 9.36 50.35
CA HIS A 257 25.46 10.70 50.80
C HIS A 257 26.30 11.77 50.10
N SER A 258 25.65 12.93 49.94
CA SER A 258 26.21 14.28 50.04
C SER A 258 27.57 14.39 50.72
N TYR A 259 28.51 15.14 50.13
CA TYR A 259 29.25 16.23 50.78
C TYR A 259 29.95 17.12 49.73
N ASN A 260 29.94 18.42 50.03
CA ASN A 260 30.41 19.62 49.32
C ASN A 260 29.51 20.20 48.22
#